data_AF-A0A0R1VTG2-F1
#
_entry.id   AF-A0A0R1VTG2-F1
#
_cell.length_a   1.000
_cell.length_b   1.000
_cell.length_c   1.000
_cell.angle_alpha   90.00
_cell.angle_beta   90.00
_cell.angle_gamma   90.00
#
_symmetry.space_group_name_H-M   'P 1'
#
loop_
_entity.id
_entity.type
_entity.pdbx_description
1 polymer ?
#
loop_
_entity_poly.entity_id
_entity_poly.type
_entity_poly.pdbx_seq_one_letter_code
_entity_poly.pdbx_strand_id
1 'polypeptide(L)'
;MTSPIHVYSEIGKLKTVMLHRPGKELENLSLEILNRMLIDDIPYLKIAQKEHDYFAKTLQKQGIHVVYLENLLAESLESSKTRTSFIDQLLEESGIKKNDPLHQLLMDYLLAMKPTEMVKQIIAGIKKSEIKNAEPSLADLAEDPDYYLDPMPNVYFTRDQQAAIGNGMTINRMTFRARRRESLFMKTILKHHPDFEDQDIPVWRDRYHHGRIEGGDELVLNKHVLAIGI
;
A
#
# COMPACT_ATOMS: atom_id res chain seq x y z
N MET A 1 -7.16 -27.08 -10.08
CA MET A 1 -7.60 -25.83 -9.45
C MET A 1 -6.85 -24.71 -10.15
N THR A 2 -7.51 -23.67 -10.62
CA THR A 2 -6.83 -22.52 -11.26
C THR A 2 -6.19 -21.67 -10.16
N SER A 3 -4.87 -21.43 -10.26
CA SER A 3 -4.14 -20.54 -9.35
C SER A 3 -4.81 -19.16 -9.29
N PRO A 4 -4.89 -18.51 -8.11
CA PRO A 4 -5.50 -17.18 -7.98
C PRO A 4 -4.75 -16.09 -8.77
N ILE A 5 -3.45 -16.31 -9.06
CA ILE A 5 -2.64 -15.44 -9.92
C ILE A 5 -2.37 -16.15 -11.25
N HIS A 6 -2.59 -15.44 -12.36
CA HIS A 6 -2.39 -16.01 -13.70
C HIS A 6 -2.09 -14.93 -14.76
N VAL A 7 -0.86 -14.41 -14.75
CA VAL A 7 -0.39 -13.31 -15.62
C VAL A 7 0.80 -13.77 -16.47
N TYR A 8 0.54 -14.14 -17.73
CA TYR A 8 1.54 -14.63 -18.68
C TYR A 8 1.74 -13.72 -19.90
N SER A 9 1.15 -12.52 -19.89
CA SER A 9 1.23 -11.54 -20.98
C SER A 9 0.71 -10.17 -20.54
N GLU A 10 1.28 -9.08 -21.07
CA GLU A 10 0.75 -7.71 -20.92
C GLU A 10 -0.49 -7.42 -21.80
N ILE A 11 -0.72 -8.19 -22.87
CA ILE A 11 -1.76 -7.91 -23.88
C ILE A 11 -2.92 -8.91 -23.90
N GLY A 12 -2.86 -9.94 -23.05
CA GLY A 12 -3.93 -10.93 -22.93
C GLY A 12 -5.23 -10.29 -22.44
N LYS A 13 -6.36 -10.95 -22.70
CA LYS A 13 -7.66 -10.46 -22.21
C LYS A 13 -7.66 -10.43 -20.68
N LEU A 14 -7.65 -9.22 -20.12
CA LEU A 14 -7.67 -8.97 -18.69
C LEU A 14 -8.97 -9.51 -18.07
N LYS A 15 -8.86 -10.25 -16.96
CA LYS A 15 -10.00 -10.83 -16.24
C LYS A 15 -10.20 -10.19 -14.87
N THR A 16 -9.11 -9.99 -14.13
CA THR A 16 -9.10 -9.38 -12.80
C THR A 16 -7.99 -8.35 -12.72
N VAL A 17 -8.24 -7.22 -12.06
CA VAL A 17 -7.25 -6.16 -11.85
C VAL A 17 -7.41 -5.57 -10.45
N MET A 18 -6.28 -5.25 -9.81
CA MET A 18 -6.24 -4.60 -8.51
C MET A 18 -5.98 -3.10 -8.67
N LEU A 19 -6.87 -2.29 -8.09
CA LEU A 19 -6.76 -0.84 -8.03
C LEU A 19 -6.69 -0.38 -6.57
N HIS A 20 -6.41 0.89 -6.35
CA HIS A 20 -6.64 1.57 -5.09
C HIS A 20 -7.35 2.88 -5.36
N ARG A 21 -8.48 3.11 -4.70
CA ARG A 21 -9.27 4.32 -4.92
C ARG A 21 -8.66 5.47 -4.11
N PRO A 22 -8.31 6.61 -4.74
CA PRO A 22 -7.75 7.74 -4.01
C PRO A 22 -8.62 8.21 -2.83
N GLY A 23 -7.96 8.49 -1.72
CA GLY A 23 -8.52 8.87 -0.43
C GLY A 23 -7.83 10.07 0.19
N LYS A 24 -7.92 10.18 1.53
CA LYS A 24 -7.44 11.32 2.30
C LYS A 24 -5.93 11.50 2.24
N GLU A 25 -5.17 10.50 1.82
CA GLU A 25 -3.73 10.60 1.57
C GLU A 25 -3.38 11.71 0.57
N LEU A 26 -4.28 12.00 -0.37
CA LEU A 26 -4.11 13.12 -1.31
C LEU A 26 -4.48 14.48 -0.68
N GLU A 27 -5.47 14.53 0.20
CA GLU A 27 -5.82 15.74 0.97
C GLU A 27 -4.81 16.07 2.06
N ASN A 28 -4.08 15.06 2.52
CA ASN A 28 -3.02 15.17 3.51
C ASN A 28 -1.68 15.53 2.88
N LEU A 29 -1.63 15.86 1.59
CA LEU A 29 -0.45 16.46 0.99
C LEU A 29 -0.36 17.95 1.33
N SER A 30 0.83 18.39 1.74
CA SER A 30 1.19 19.81 1.85
C SER A 30 2.34 20.12 0.89
N LEU A 31 2.48 21.40 0.52
CA LEU A 31 3.55 21.86 -0.38
C LEU A 31 4.96 21.46 0.12
N GLU A 32 5.13 21.36 1.44
CA GLU A 32 6.39 20.99 2.10
C GLU A 32 6.74 19.51 1.98
N ILE A 33 5.75 18.65 1.71
CA ILE A 33 5.94 17.19 1.64
C ILE A 33 5.83 16.63 0.21
N LEU A 34 5.37 17.42 -0.77
CA LEU A 34 5.20 16.97 -2.17
C LEU A 34 6.44 16.27 -2.74
N ASN A 35 7.58 16.97 -2.75
CA ASN A 35 8.81 16.45 -3.35
C ASN A 35 9.31 15.16 -2.67
N ARG A 36 9.23 15.07 -1.33
CA ARG A 36 9.63 13.85 -0.60
C ARG A 36 8.64 12.70 -0.81
N MET A 37 7.39 13.02 -1.14
CA MET A 37 6.32 12.06 -1.42
C MET A 37 6.20 11.70 -2.91
N LEU A 38 7.09 12.22 -3.77
CA LEU A 38 7.13 11.91 -5.20
C LEU A 38 5.85 12.31 -5.95
N ILE A 39 5.22 13.40 -5.53
CA ILE A 39 4.03 13.96 -6.17
C ILE A 39 4.37 15.34 -6.73
N ASP A 40 4.03 15.57 -8.00
CA ASP A 40 4.35 16.82 -8.71
C ASP A 40 3.44 17.99 -8.31
N ASP A 41 2.15 17.73 -8.04
CA ASP A 41 1.15 18.73 -7.68
C ASP A 41 0.06 18.12 -6.79
N ILE A 42 -0.63 18.93 -5.98
CA ILE A 42 -1.71 18.47 -5.09
C ILE A 42 -2.97 18.24 -5.92
N PRO A 43 -3.41 16.98 -6.11
CA PRO A 43 -4.60 16.70 -6.88
C PRO A 43 -5.86 17.09 -6.10
N TYR A 44 -6.89 17.58 -6.81
CA TYR A 44 -8.19 17.80 -6.19
C TYR A 44 -8.91 16.47 -5.99
N LEU A 45 -8.88 15.94 -4.75
CA LEU A 45 -9.36 14.59 -4.41
C LEU A 45 -10.75 14.27 -4.98
N LYS A 46 -11.70 15.21 -4.89
CA LYS A 46 -13.06 15.00 -5.39
C LYS A 46 -13.10 14.72 -6.90
N ILE A 47 -12.23 15.33 -7.68
CA ILE A 47 -12.13 15.09 -9.13
C ILE A 47 -11.34 13.81 -9.40
N ALA A 48 -10.20 13.61 -8.73
CA ALA A 48 -9.41 12.38 -8.84
C ALA A 48 -10.26 11.12 -8.55
N GLN A 49 -11.13 11.18 -7.54
CA GLN A 49 -12.09 10.12 -7.24
C GLN A 49 -13.11 9.89 -8.35
N LYS A 50 -13.66 10.96 -8.95
CA LYS A 50 -14.61 10.82 -10.07
C LYS A 50 -13.94 10.19 -11.29
N GLU A 51 -12.71 10.59 -11.59
CA GLU A 51 -11.90 10.06 -12.68
C GLU A 51 -11.57 8.58 -12.45
N HIS A 52 -11.09 8.24 -11.25
CA HIS A 52 -10.79 6.87 -10.87
C HIS A 52 -12.05 5.98 -10.89
N ASP A 53 -13.18 6.48 -10.40
CA ASP A 53 -14.46 5.76 -10.43
C ASP A 53 -14.94 5.53 -11.88
N TYR A 54 -14.70 6.50 -12.78
CA TYR A 54 -14.99 6.35 -14.20
C TYR A 54 -14.08 5.31 -14.85
N PHE A 55 -12.79 5.33 -14.52
CA PHE A 55 -11.81 4.33 -14.97
C PHE A 55 -12.20 2.92 -14.53
N ALA A 56 -12.46 2.70 -13.24
CA ALA A 56 -12.88 1.40 -12.71
C ALA A 56 -14.18 0.91 -13.37
N LYS A 57 -15.18 1.78 -13.54
CA LYS A 57 -16.42 1.44 -14.25
C LYS A 57 -16.18 1.07 -15.71
N THR A 58 -15.22 1.71 -16.37
CA THR A 58 -14.88 1.42 -17.76
C THR A 58 -14.31 0.01 -17.89
N LEU A 59 -13.46 -0.41 -16.96
CA LEU A 59 -12.96 -1.79 -16.90
C LEU A 59 -14.08 -2.79 -16.60
N GLN A 60 -14.92 -2.50 -15.62
CA GLN A 60 -16.06 -3.36 -15.26
C GLN A 60 -17.05 -3.56 -16.42
N LYS A 61 -17.29 -2.53 -17.23
CA LYS A 61 -18.12 -2.62 -18.45
C LYS A 61 -17.55 -3.60 -19.49
N GLN A 62 -16.24 -3.86 -19.46
CA GLN A 62 -15.59 -4.88 -20.31
C GLN A 62 -15.64 -6.30 -19.68
N GLY A 63 -16.33 -6.46 -18.55
CA GLY A 63 -16.41 -7.72 -17.82
C GLY A 63 -15.19 -8.03 -16.95
N ILE A 64 -14.34 -7.03 -16.66
CA ILE A 64 -13.17 -7.18 -15.81
C ILE A 64 -13.59 -7.08 -14.35
N HIS A 65 -13.18 -8.04 -13.53
CA HIS A 65 -13.34 -7.99 -12.08
C HIS A 65 -12.34 -7.00 -11.48
N VAL A 66 -12.83 -5.92 -10.87
CA VAL A 66 -11.99 -4.92 -10.21
C VAL A 66 -11.99 -5.20 -8.70
N VAL A 67 -10.81 -5.50 -8.14
CA VAL A 67 -10.59 -5.60 -6.69
C VAL A 67 -9.84 -4.37 -6.19
N TYR A 68 -10.00 -4.05 -4.91
CA TYR A 68 -9.38 -2.89 -4.28
C TYR A 68 -8.36 -3.30 -3.22
N LEU A 69 -7.15 -2.75 -3.31
CA LEU A 69 -6.04 -3.04 -2.41
C LEU A 69 -6.40 -2.82 -0.94
N GLU A 70 -7.09 -1.71 -0.64
CA GLU A 70 -7.53 -1.35 0.70
C GLU A 70 -8.53 -2.35 1.29
N ASN A 71 -9.39 -2.93 0.45
CA ASN A 71 -10.37 -3.93 0.89
C ASN A 71 -9.67 -5.27 1.16
N LEU A 72 -8.84 -5.74 0.22
CA LEU A 72 -8.04 -6.95 0.39
C LEU A 72 -7.16 -6.85 1.64
N LEU A 73 -6.53 -5.70 1.88
CA LEU A 73 -5.74 -5.50 3.09
C LEU A 73 -6.60 -5.52 4.35
N ALA A 74 -7.76 -4.87 4.35
CA ALA A 74 -8.66 -4.87 5.50
C ALA A 74 -9.14 -6.29 5.84
N GLU A 75 -9.55 -7.07 4.83
CA GLU A 75 -9.97 -8.47 4.96
C GLU A 75 -8.84 -9.36 5.53
N SER A 76 -7.58 -9.05 5.19
CA SER A 76 -6.39 -9.73 5.73
C SER A 76 -6.10 -9.40 7.20
N LEU A 77 -6.73 -8.37 7.77
CA LEU A 77 -6.46 -7.81 9.09
C LEU A 77 -7.62 -7.98 10.08
N GLU A 78 -8.55 -8.89 9.79
CA GLU A 78 -9.66 -9.25 10.68
C GLU A 78 -9.16 -9.86 12.00
N SER A 79 -8.15 -10.74 11.93
CA SER A 79 -7.51 -11.33 13.12
C SER A 79 -6.75 -10.27 13.92
N SER A 80 -7.12 -10.11 15.20
CA SER A 80 -6.45 -9.16 16.10
C SER A 80 -4.94 -9.40 16.19
N LYS A 81 -4.48 -10.66 16.17
CA LYS A 81 -3.05 -10.98 16.21
C LYS A 81 -2.33 -10.48 14.95
N THR A 82 -2.92 -10.72 13.78
CA THR A 82 -2.37 -10.26 12.50
C THR A 82 -2.36 -8.74 12.44
N ARG A 83 -3.45 -8.10 12.87
CA ARG A 83 -3.59 -6.65 12.94
C ARG A 83 -2.53 -5.99 13.81
N THR A 84 -2.34 -6.47 15.04
CA THR A 84 -1.28 -5.94 15.93
C THR A 84 0.11 -6.12 15.31
N SER A 85 0.43 -7.30 14.75
CA SER A 85 1.74 -7.53 14.12
C SER A 85 1.98 -6.65 12.89
N PHE A 86 0.93 -6.36 12.11
CA PHE A 86 1.00 -5.50 10.94
C PHE A 86 1.26 -4.04 11.32
N ILE A 87 0.52 -3.50 12.30
CA ILE A 87 0.70 -2.13 12.79
C ILE A 87 2.11 -1.97 13.38
N ASP A 88 2.55 -2.94 14.18
CA ASP A 88 3.87 -2.95 14.81
C ASP A 88 4.99 -2.83 13.76
N GLN A 89 4.94 -3.68 12.73
CA GLN A 89 5.89 -3.63 11.62
C GLN A 89 5.82 -2.30 10.84
N LEU A 90 4.61 -1.79 10.59
CA LEU A 90 4.40 -0.52 9.88
C LEU A 90 5.01 0.66 10.65
N LEU A 91 4.79 0.74 11.96
CA LEU A 91 5.31 1.82 12.81
C LEU A 91 6.85 1.77 12.87
N GLU A 92 7.43 0.58 13.04
CA GLU A 92 8.90 0.42 13.01
C GLU A 92 9.52 0.85 11.68
N GLU A 93 8.88 0.51 10.55
CA GLU A 93 9.29 0.93 9.20
C GLU A 93 9.10 2.43 8.95
N SER A 94 8.20 3.05 9.69
CA SER A 94 8.00 4.51 9.72
C SER A 94 9.01 5.22 10.60
N GLY A 95 9.86 4.48 11.33
CA GLY A 95 10.88 5.03 12.22
C GLY A 95 10.44 5.19 13.68
N ILE A 96 9.19 4.88 14.00
CA ILE A 96 8.62 4.96 15.35
C ILE A 96 8.97 3.65 16.06
N LYS A 97 9.89 3.71 17.03
CA LYS A 97 10.44 2.52 17.68
C LYS A 97 9.56 2.03 18.82
N LYS A 98 9.58 0.74 19.13
CA LYS A 98 8.77 0.13 20.22
C LYS A 98 8.98 0.75 21.61
N ASN A 99 10.16 1.31 21.86
CA ASN A 99 10.49 1.98 23.11
C ASN A 99 10.06 3.46 23.15
N ASP A 100 9.53 3.99 22.06
CA ASP A 100 8.97 5.33 21.97
C ASP A 100 7.52 5.32 22.50
N PRO A 101 7.14 6.18 23.45
CA PRO A 101 5.75 6.33 23.89
C PRO A 101 4.76 6.57 22.73
N LEU A 102 5.20 7.22 21.65
CA LEU A 102 4.39 7.45 20.45
C LEU A 102 3.96 6.13 19.80
N HIS A 103 4.78 5.09 19.87
CA HIS A 103 4.45 3.78 19.30
C HIS A 103 3.18 3.19 19.91
N GLN A 104 3.10 3.16 21.23
CA GLN A 104 1.92 2.62 21.93
C GLN A 104 0.69 3.50 21.69
N LEU A 105 0.87 4.82 21.70
CA LEU A 105 -0.22 5.77 21.41
C LEU A 105 -0.84 5.55 20.03
N LEU A 106 -0.02 5.41 18.99
CA LEU A 106 -0.49 5.16 17.63
C LEU A 106 -1.05 3.75 17.45
N MET A 107 -0.46 2.75 18.13
CA MET A 107 -0.99 1.39 18.16
C MET A 107 -2.42 1.37 18.73
N ASP A 108 -2.64 2.01 19.89
CA ASP A 108 -3.96 2.07 20.52
C ASP A 108 -4.96 2.85 19.67
N TYR A 109 -4.52 3.98 19.08
CA TYR A 109 -5.34 4.78 18.17
C TYR A 109 -5.82 3.98 16.96
N LEU A 110 -4.92 3.24 16.30
CA LEU A 110 -5.24 2.43 15.12
C LEU A 110 -6.07 1.20 15.47
N LEU A 111 -5.79 0.52 16.59
CA LEU A 111 -6.54 -0.66 17.03
C LEU A 111 -7.96 -0.34 17.51
N ALA A 112 -8.25 0.90 17.86
CA ALA A 112 -9.60 1.36 18.19
C ALA A 112 -10.52 1.46 16.94
N MET A 113 -9.95 1.41 15.73
CA MET A 113 -10.70 1.49 14.47
C MET A 113 -11.09 0.10 13.94
N LYS A 114 -12.16 0.06 13.13
CA LYS A 114 -12.46 -1.13 12.31
C LYS A 114 -11.35 -1.31 11.25
N PRO A 115 -11.03 -2.54 10.82
CA PRO A 115 -9.95 -2.79 9.85
C PRO A 115 -10.02 -1.92 8.58
N THR A 116 -11.21 -1.74 8.01
CA THR A 116 -11.44 -0.91 6.83
C THR A 116 -11.09 0.56 7.04
N GLU A 117 -11.45 1.13 8.18
CA GLU A 117 -11.15 2.53 8.51
C GLU A 117 -9.69 2.69 8.94
N MET A 118 -9.13 1.70 9.65
CA MET A 118 -7.72 1.64 10.02
C MET A 118 -6.82 1.64 8.78
N VAL A 119 -7.12 0.82 7.76
CA VAL A 119 -6.35 0.77 6.51
C VAL A 119 -6.39 2.13 5.80
N LYS A 120 -7.57 2.74 5.68
CA LYS A 120 -7.70 4.09 5.10
C LYS A 120 -6.91 5.13 5.90
N GLN A 121 -6.95 5.09 7.23
CA GLN A 121 -6.19 5.99 8.08
C GLN A 121 -4.68 5.79 7.92
N ILE A 122 -4.21 4.54 7.84
CA ILE A 122 -2.81 4.22 7.61
C ILE A 122 -2.32 4.79 6.27
N ILE A 123 -3.12 4.63 5.21
CA ILE A 123 -2.80 5.16 3.88
C ILE A 123 -2.82 6.69 3.91
N ALA A 124 -3.83 7.28 4.57
CA ALA A 124 -3.97 8.72 4.75
C ALA A 124 -2.85 9.38 5.58
N GLY A 125 -2.07 8.61 6.32
CA GLY A 125 -1.17 9.14 7.34
C GLY A 125 -1.92 9.62 8.58
N ILE A 126 -1.18 10.07 9.58
CA ILE A 126 -1.73 10.55 10.85
C ILE A 126 -1.10 11.90 11.15
N LYS A 127 -1.91 12.96 11.12
CA LYS A 127 -1.49 14.31 11.50
C LYS A 127 -1.37 14.41 13.01
N LYS A 128 -0.44 15.24 13.50
CA LYS A 128 -0.29 15.44 14.95
C LYS A 128 -1.55 15.99 15.61
N SER A 129 -2.26 16.87 14.90
CA SER A 129 -3.53 17.45 15.34
C SER A 129 -4.68 16.42 15.51
N GLU A 130 -4.56 15.22 14.94
CA GLU A 130 -5.60 14.17 15.03
C GLU A 130 -5.52 13.40 16.36
N ILE A 131 -4.35 13.35 16.99
CA ILE A 131 -4.14 12.67 18.26
C ILE A 131 -4.24 13.67 19.41
N LYS A 132 -5.39 13.65 20.10
CA LYS A 132 -5.60 14.46 21.31
C LYS A 132 -4.86 13.82 22.48
N ASN A 133 -4.22 14.64 23.32
CA ASN A 133 -3.47 14.23 24.53
C ASN A 133 -2.11 13.57 24.28
N ALA A 134 -1.46 13.83 23.15
CA ALA A 134 -0.04 13.56 23.00
C ALA A 134 0.77 14.66 23.72
N GLU A 135 1.59 14.28 24.70
CA GLU A 135 2.59 15.19 25.26
C GLU A 135 3.70 15.37 24.21
N PRO A 136 4.02 16.60 23.78
CA PRO A 136 5.01 16.83 22.74
C PRO A 136 6.39 16.38 23.23
N SER A 137 7.04 15.52 22.46
CA SER A 137 8.43 15.12 22.65
C SER A 137 9.38 16.26 22.29
N LEU A 138 10.64 16.17 22.73
CA LEU A 138 11.68 17.11 22.31
C LEU A 138 11.85 17.15 20.78
N ALA A 139 11.57 16.05 20.07
CA ALA A 139 11.59 16.01 18.62
C ALA A 139 10.44 16.83 18.03
N ASP A 140 9.23 16.72 18.61
CA ASP A 140 8.06 17.49 18.17
C ASP A 140 8.26 19.01 18.35
N LEU A 141 9.08 19.41 19.33
CA LEU A 141 9.37 20.82 19.61
C LEU A 141 10.53 21.41 18.78
N ALA A 142 11.41 20.56 18.21
CA ALA A 142 12.69 21.00 17.64
C ALA A 142 12.60 21.45 16.16
N GLU A 143 11.76 20.81 15.36
CA GLU A 143 11.45 21.14 13.95
C GLU A 143 10.47 20.06 13.50
N ASP A 144 9.27 20.42 13.03
CA ASP A 144 8.21 19.41 13.01
C ASP A 144 7.50 19.24 11.67
N PRO A 145 7.60 18.06 11.02
CA PRO A 145 6.57 17.66 10.06
C PRO A 145 5.22 17.57 10.79
N ASP A 146 4.14 18.06 10.18
CA ASP A 146 2.78 18.03 10.72
C ASP A 146 2.20 16.62 10.98
N TYR A 147 3.02 15.56 10.84
CA TYR A 147 2.61 14.16 10.77
C TYR A 147 3.40 13.31 11.76
N TYR A 148 2.69 12.47 12.51
CA TYR A 148 3.29 11.31 13.18
C TYR A 148 3.54 10.16 12.19
N LEU A 149 2.67 10.05 11.18
CA LEU A 149 2.77 9.06 10.12
C LEU A 149 2.53 9.74 8.79
N ASP A 150 3.54 9.73 7.91
CA ASP A 150 3.41 10.32 6.57
C ASP A 150 2.30 9.61 5.76
N PRO A 151 1.53 10.36 4.93
CA PRO A 151 0.61 9.79 3.96
C PRO A 151 1.35 8.96 2.91
N MET A 152 0.66 8.02 2.26
CA MET A 152 1.20 7.21 1.16
C MET A 152 0.42 7.51 -0.13
N PRO A 153 0.63 8.68 -0.74
CA PRO A 153 -0.15 9.14 -1.88
C PRO A 153 0.06 8.32 -3.16
N ASN A 154 1.17 7.56 -3.27
CA ASN A 154 1.46 6.76 -4.46
C ASN A 154 0.74 5.40 -4.48
N VAL A 155 -0.03 5.06 -3.45
CA VAL A 155 -0.71 3.75 -3.35
C VAL A 155 -1.71 3.53 -4.49
N TYR A 156 -2.26 4.59 -5.09
CA TYR A 156 -3.14 4.47 -6.27
C TYR A 156 -2.40 4.03 -7.53
N PHE A 157 -1.07 4.12 -7.56
CA PHE A 157 -0.23 3.49 -8.57
C PHE A 157 0.09 2.05 -8.18
N THR A 158 -0.91 1.17 -8.25
CA THR A 158 -0.81 -0.24 -7.83
C THR A 158 0.13 -1.12 -8.68
N ARG A 159 0.85 -0.52 -9.63
CA ARG A 159 1.80 -1.21 -10.50
C ARG A 159 3.13 -1.48 -9.82
N ASP A 160 3.60 -0.62 -8.91
CA ASP A 160 5.04 -0.59 -8.61
C ASP A 160 5.43 -1.45 -7.42
N GLN A 161 4.60 -1.46 -6.37
CA GLN A 161 4.92 -2.09 -5.10
C GLN A 161 4.81 -3.62 -5.11
N GLN A 162 4.24 -4.18 -6.18
CA GLN A 162 4.25 -5.60 -6.53
C GLN A 162 4.04 -5.79 -8.04
N ALA A 163 4.49 -6.92 -8.59
CA ALA A 163 4.10 -7.37 -9.93
C ALA A 163 3.67 -8.83 -9.92
N ALA A 164 2.63 -9.16 -10.69
CA ALA A 164 2.21 -10.54 -10.92
C ALA A 164 2.98 -11.12 -12.12
N ILE A 165 3.65 -12.26 -11.92
CA ILE A 165 4.44 -12.93 -12.96
C ILE A 165 4.09 -14.42 -12.96
N GLY A 166 3.51 -14.90 -14.05
CA GLY A 166 3.02 -16.27 -14.17
C GLY A 166 1.93 -16.57 -13.15
N ASN A 167 2.19 -17.52 -12.26
CA ASN A 167 1.32 -17.90 -11.13
C ASN A 167 1.77 -17.34 -9.78
N GLY A 168 2.77 -16.46 -9.77
CA GLY A 168 3.35 -15.90 -8.55
C GLY A 168 3.45 -14.38 -8.61
N MET A 169 4.11 -13.82 -7.60
CA MET A 169 4.28 -12.38 -7.45
C MET A 169 5.69 -11.99 -7.03
N THR A 170 6.10 -10.79 -7.40
CA THR A 170 7.19 -10.06 -6.75
C THR A 170 6.59 -9.08 -5.74
N ILE A 171 7.21 -8.99 -4.57
CA ILE A 171 6.89 -7.99 -3.55
C ILE A 171 8.08 -7.05 -3.50
N ASN A 172 7.91 -5.83 -3.99
CA ASN A 172 9.03 -5.03 -4.42
C ASN A 172 9.64 -4.21 -3.29
N ARG A 173 10.99 -4.21 -3.22
CA ARG A 173 11.73 -3.23 -2.42
C ARG A 173 11.86 -1.92 -3.20
N MET A 174 10.97 -0.99 -2.89
CA MET A 174 10.91 0.35 -3.48
C MET A 174 12.21 1.14 -3.29
N THR A 175 12.54 1.98 -4.28
CA THR A 175 13.77 2.77 -4.26
C THR A 175 13.76 3.82 -3.17
N PHE A 176 12.70 4.64 -3.17
CA PHE A 176 12.52 5.73 -2.23
C PHE A 176 11.88 5.24 -0.93
N ARG A 177 12.38 5.76 0.21
CA ARG A 177 11.92 5.36 1.54
C ARG A 177 10.42 5.60 1.72
N ALA A 178 9.89 6.70 1.20
CA ALA A 178 8.47 7.07 1.28
C ALA A 178 7.53 5.95 0.80
N ARG A 179 7.92 5.21 -0.24
CA ARG A 179 7.11 4.13 -0.84
C ARG A 179 7.35 2.74 -0.25
N ARG A 180 8.41 2.54 0.56
CA ARG A 180 8.77 1.18 1.03
C ARG A 180 7.70 0.52 1.88
N ARG A 181 6.92 1.32 2.61
CA ARG A 181 5.78 0.85 3.43
C ARG A 181 4.67 0.23 2.58
N GLU A 182 4.47 0.69 1.35
CA GLU A 182 3.37 0.26 0.48
C GLU A 182 3.45 -1.25 0.18
N SER A 183 4.66 -1.75 -0.07
CA SER A 183 4.90 -3.19 -0.34
C SER A 183 4.56 -4.12 0.84
N LEU A 184 4.44 -3.59 2.06
CA LEU A 184 3.99 -4.38 3.21
C LEU A 184 2.55 -4.86 3.03
N PHE A 185 1.72 -4.12 2.29
CA PHE A 185 0.31 -4.44 2.08
C PHE A 185 0.16 -5.77 1.35
N MET A 186 0.84 -5.93 0.20
CA MET A 186 0.76 -7.17 -0.58
C MET A 186 1.38 -8.36 0.16
N LYS A 187 2.47 -8.14 0.92
CA LYS A 187 3.02 -9.18 1.81
C LYS A 187 1.97 -9.69 2.80
N THR A 188 1.22 -8.78 3.41
CA THR A 188 0.16 -9.13 4.36
C THR A 188 -1.00 -9.85 3.66
N ILE A 189 -1.43 -9.34 2.50
CA ILE A 189 -2.52 -9.93 1.71
C ILE A 189 -2.20 -11.37 1.31
N LEU A 190 -1.05 -11.63 0.69
CA LEU A 190 -0.69 -12.98 0.27
C LEU A 190 -0.58 -13.97 1.44
N LYS A 191 -0.26 -13.48 2.63
CA LYS A 191 -0.05 -14.33 3.81
C LYS A 191 -1.33 -14.61 4.60
N HIS A 192 -2.30 -13.71 4.57
CA HIS A 192 -3.40 -13.69 5.55
C HIS A 192 -4.80 -13.50 4.96
N HIS A 193 -4.91 -13.21 3.66
CA HIS A 193 -6.21 -13.08 3.03
C HIS A 193 -6.84 -14.46 2.79
N PRO A 194 -8.13 -14.68 3.04
CA PRO A 194 -8.79 -15.97 2.85
C PRO A 194 -8.64 -16.55 1.43
N ASP A 195 -8.64 -15.69 0.40
CA ASP A 195 -8.48 -16.14 -0.99
C ASP A 195 -7.04 -16.56 -1.36
N PHE A 196 -6.05 -16.23 -0.52
CA PHE A 196 -4.62 -16.42 -0.83
C PHE A 196 -3.86 -17.29 0.20
N GLU A 197 -4.26 -17.29 1.48
CA GLU A 197 -3.46 -17.88 2.58
C GLU A 197 -3.21 -19.39 2.46
N ASP A 198 -4.18 -20.13 1.91
CA ASP A 198 -4.09 -21.58 1.70
C ASP A 198 -3.65 -21.95 0.27
N GLN A 199 -3.27 -20.96 -0.55
CA GLN A 199 -2.86 -21.15 -1.94
C GLN A 199 -1.33 -21.20 -2.05
N ASP A 200 -0.82 -22.11 -2.89
CA ASP A 200 0.61 -22.15 -3.24
C ASP A 200 0.91 -21.07 -4.29
N ILE A 201 1.13 -19.85 -3.82
CA ILE A 201 1.49 -18.68 -4.63
C ILE A 201 2.99 -18.40 -4.46
N PRO A 202 3.82 -18.68 -5.47
CA PRO A 202 5.24 -18.39 -5.40
C PRO A 202 5.50 -16.89 -5.23
N VAL A 203 6.31 -16.53 -4.24
CA VAL A 203 6.91 -15.20 -4.13
C VAL A 203 8.29 -15.28 -4.78
N TRP A 204 8.40 -14.84 -6.04
CA TRP A 204 9.65 -14.90 -6.80
C TRP A 204 10.76 -14.05 -6.17
N ARG A 205 10.35 -12.96 -5.55
CA ARG A 205 11.22 -12.01 -4.86
C ARG A 205 10.45 -11.30 -3.76
N ASP A 206 11.00 -11.30 -2.55
CA ASP A 206 10.42 -10.57 -1.42
C ASP A 206 10.99 -9.15 -1.28
N ARG A 207 10.35 -8.36 -0.41
CA ARG A 207 10.71 -6.97 -0.12
C ARG A 207 11.98 -6.79 0.72
N TYR A 208 12.61 -7.87 1.18
CA TYR A 208 13.79 -7.85 2.05
C TYR A 208 15.12 -8.00 1.30
N HIS A 209 15.06 -8.23 -0.01
CA HIS A 209 16.25 -8.29 -0.86
C HIS A 209 17.06 -6.98 -0.84
N HIS A 210 18.38 -7.07 -1.03
CA HIS A 210 19.25 -5.87 -1.09
C HIS A 210 18.91 -4.97 -2.29
N GLY A 211 18.72 -5.58 -3.47
CA GLY A 211 18.41 -4.87 -4.71
C GLY A 211 17.10 -4.09 -4.64
N ARG A 212 16.91 -3.16 -5.57
CA ARG A 212 15.68 -2.40 -5.76
C ARG A 212 15.13 -2.73 -7.14
N ILE A 213 13.83 -2.93 -7.23
CA ILE A 213 13.08 -3.08 -8.49
C ILE A 213 11.68 -2.55 -8.18
N GLU A 214 11.03 -1.98 -9.18
CA GLU A 214 9.64 -1.52 -9.09
C GLU A 214 8.87 -2.12 -10.27
N GLY A 215 7.58 -2.38 -10.08
CA GLY A 215 6.79 -3.14 -11.06
C GLY A 215 6.57 -2.41 -12.38
N GLY A 216 6.84 -1.11 -12.47
CA GLY A 216 6.95 -0.38 -13.74
C GLY A 216 8.06 -0.91 -14.65
N ASP A 217 9.11 -1.51 -14.08
CA ASP A 217 10.21 -2.14 -14.82
C ASP A 217 9.95 -3.61 -15.14
N GLU A 218 8.88 -4.22 -14.62
CA GLU A 218 8.61 -5.65 -14.73
C GLU A 218 7.51 -5.94 -15.76
N LEU A 219 7.89 -6.31 -17.00
CA LEU A 219 6.94 -6.60 -18.07
C LEU A 219 6.91 -8.08 -18.43
N VAL A 220 5.72 -8.69 -18.38
CA VAL A 220 5.51 -10.08 -18.80
C VAL A 220 5.16 -10.12 -20.28
N LEU A 221 6.16 -10.24 -21.16
CA LEU A 221 5.93 -10.20 -22.62
C LEU A 221 5.16 -11.43 -23.10
N ASN A 222 5.55 -12.62 -22.63
CA ASN A 222 4.88 -13.88 -22.88
C ASN A 222 5.28 -14.94 -21.84
N LYS A 223 4.77 -16.17 -21.98
CA LYS A 223 5.05 -17.32 -21.09
C LYS A 223 6.53 -17.74 -20.97
N HIS A 224 7.43 -17.19 -21.78
CA HIS A 224 8.85 -17.53 -21.83
C HIS A 224 9.79 -16.32 -21.68
N VAL A 225 9.28 -15.09 -21.76
CA VAL A 225 10.10 -13.88 -21.86
C VAL A 225 9.57 -12.79 -20.94
N LEU A 226 10.47 -12.26 -20.11
CA LEU A 226 10.28 -11.05 -19.30
C LEU A 226 11.17 -9.94 -19.88
N ALA A 227 10.69 -8.70 -19.85
CA ALA A 227 11.52 -7.52 -20.02
C ALA A 227 11.65 -6.81 -18.67
N ILE A 228 12.89 -6.56 -18.26
CA ILE A 228 13.24 -5.92 -16.98
C ILE A 228 14.04 -4.65 -17.25
N GLY A 229 13.57 -3.51 -16.77
CA GLY A 229 14.31 -2.24 -16.79
C GLY A 229 15.54 -2.27 -15.87
N ILE A 230 16.63 -1.60 -16.29
CA ILE A 230 17.90 -1.49 -15.54
C ILE A 230 18.29 -0.03 -15.40
#